data_AF-A0A5C8LK92-F1
#
_entry.id   AF-A0A5C8LK92-F1
#
_cell.length_a   1.000
_cell.length_b   1.000
_cell.length_c   1.000
_cell.angle_alpha   90.00
_cell.angle_beta   90.00
_cell.angle_gamma   90.00
#
_symmetry.space_group_name_H-M   'P 1'
#
loop_
_entity.id
_entity.type
_entity.pdbx_description
1 polymer ?
#
loop_
_entity_poly.entity_id
_entity_poly.type
_entity_poly.pdbx_seq_one_letter_code
_entity_poly.pdbx_strand_id
1 'polypeptide(L)'
;MEEFAQQFINRIKSPIFGYFLVSFIAINWDPIFYLFFHTASVPLRINYFKESVDFYSAFAFPFLISIVYSIAYPWINFLIGYATNQAVELRDNLSIDADHRTTIKKRNLEEARSELFRIKEEIILERAAVDQKINEIDDENTREELKVQLTEIRKPDSSKPLSSNIHFPEFDTDLQSIIGQLLVTMAANKSVMLRDDLKSILGFSDVKNDVLITELIRHKYIDIIQVSQNNFKYSLTSRAKKVLVDKKLIN
;
A
#
# COMPACT_ATOMS: atom_id res chain seq x y z
N MET A 1 30.40 20.24 -46.43
CA MET A 1 28.99 20.45 -46.04
C MET A 1 28.75 20.01 -44.60
N GLU A 2 29.27 18.85 -44.15
CA GLU A 2 29.09 18.37 -42.77
C GLU A 2 29.72 19.27 -41.69
N GLU A 3 30.92 19.80 -41.92
CA GLU A 3 31.59 20.70 -40.95
C GLU A 3 30.80 21.99 -40.69
N PHE A 4 30.21 22.58 -41.74
CA PHE A 4 29.35 23.77 -41.61
C PHE A 4 28.07 23.46 -40.84
N ALA A 5 27.44 22.31 -41.11
CA ALA A 5 26.25 21.87 -40.39
C ALA A 5 26.56 21.65 -38.89
N GLN A 6 27.68 21.01 -38.56
CA GLN A 6 28.10 20.78 -37.18
C GLN A 6 28.41 22.07 -36.42
N GLN A 7 29.07 23.04 -37.07
CA GLN A 7 29.29 24.35 -36.46
C GLN A 7 27.98 25.10 -36.20
N PHE A 8 27.01 25.00 -37.12
CA PHE A 8 25.70 25.61 -36.95
C PHE A 8 24.92 24.95 -35.81
N ILE A 9 24.90 23.62 -35.74
CA ILE A 9 24.29 22.84 -34.66
C ILE A 9 24.93 23.18 -33.31
N ASN A 10 26.25 23.32 -33.24
CA ASN A 10 26.94 23.69 -32.01
C ASN A 10 26.63 25.12 -31.54
N ARG A 11 26.31 26.04 -32.47
CA ARG A 11 25.83 27.39 -32.12
C ARG A 11 24.36 27.40 -31.69
N ILE A 12 23.52 26.56 -32.28
CA ILE A 12 22.13 26.33 -31.82
C ILE A 12 22.10 25.72 -30.42
N LYS A 13 23.10 24.91 -30.05
CA LYS A 13 23.27 24.42 -28.67
C LYS A 13 23.57 25.52 -27.65
N SER A 14 23.96 26.73 -28.08
CA SER A 14 24.03 27.88 -27.18
C SER A 14 22.61 28.29 -26.79
N PRO A 15 22.24 28.26 -25.49
CA PRO A 15 20.87 28.54 -25.05
C PRO A 15 20.36 29.87 -25.59
N ILE A 16 21.19 30.92 -25.57
CA ILE A 16 20.82 32.27 -26.01
C ILE A 16 20.49 32.29 -27.51
N PHE A 17 21.32 31.66 -28.35
CA PHE A 17 21.09 31.65 -29.80
C PHE A 17 19.90 30.78 -30.19
N GLY A 18 19.74 29.63 -29.54
CA GLY A 18 18.57 28.76 -29.72
C GLY A 18 17.26 29.47 -29.34
N TYR A 19 17.19 30.07 -28.15
CA TYR A 19 16.00 30.80 -27.71
C TYR A 19 15.73 32.04 -28.57
N PHE A 20 16.78 32.73 -29.03
CA PHE A 20 16.63 33.85 -29.96
C PHE A 20 15.97 33.40 -31.28
N LEU A 21 16.48 32.34 -31.91
CA LEU A 21 15.91 31.82 -33.17
C LEU A 21 14.46 31.38 -33.01
N VAL A 22 14.16 30.63 -31.94
CA VAL A 22 12.79 30.18 -31.65
C VAL A 22 11.86 31.37 -31.42
N SER A 23 12.31 32.38 -30.67
CA SER A 23 11.51 33.59 -30.40
C SER A 23 11.30 34.42 -31.66
N PHE A 24 12.30 34.53 -32.52
CA PHE A 24 12.20 35.22 -33.81
C PHE A 24 11.16 34.55 -34.70
N ILE A 25 11.19 33.21 -34.81
CA ILE A 25 10.20 32.46 -35.59
C ILE A 25 8.81 32.58 -34.97
N ALA A 26 8.71 32.53 -33.63
CA ALA A 26 7.43 32.63 -32.94
C ALA A 26 6.77 34.02 -33.08
N ILE A 27 7.56 35.10 -33.07
CA ILE A 27 7.04 36.47 -33.23
C ILE A 27 6.70 36.75 -34.69
N ASN A 28 7.56 36.34 -35.63
CA ASN A 28 7.41 36.62 -37.06
C ASN A 28 6.78 35.44 -37.80
N TRP A 29 5.96 34.63 -37.12
CA TRP A 29 5.41 33.41 -37.71
C TRP A 29 4.58 33.72 -38.96
N ASP A 30 3.70 34.72 -38.92
CA ASP A 30 2.84 35.10 -40.04
C ASP A 30 3.63 35.49 -41.31
N PRO A 31 4.58 36.46 -41.29
CA PRO A 31 5.36 36.78 -42.47
C PRO A 31 6.30 35.66 -42.92
N ILE A 32 6.81 34.82 -42.01
CA ILE A 32 7.59 33.62 -42.37
C ILE A 32 6.71 32.63 -43.12
N PHE A 33 5.51 32.34 -42.62
CA PHE A 33 4.57 31.45 -43.29
C PHE A 33 4.13 32.00 -44.64
N TYR A 34 3.85 33.30 -44.74
CA TYR A 34 3.53 33.96 -46.00
C TYR A 34 4.68 33.83 -47.02
N LEU A 35 5.92 33.99 -46.57
CA LEU A 35 7.10 33.89 -47.43
C LEU A 35 7.26 32.51 -48.06
N PHE A 36 7.04 31.43 -47.30
CA PHE A 36 7.28 30.06 -47.76
C PHE A 36 6.07 29.39 -48.41
N PHE A 37 4.86 29.64 -47.90
CA PHE A 37 3.68 28.85 -48.26
C PHE A 37 2.67 29.60 -49.13
N HIS A 38 2.72 30.93 -49.20
CA HIS A 38 1.77 31.69 -50.00
C HIS A 38 2.04 31.51 -51.51
N THR A 39 0.98 31.46 -52.32
CA THR A 39 1.05 31.20 -53.78
C THR A 39 1.36 32.44 -54.62
N ALA A 40 1.50 33.62 -53.99
CA ALA A 40 1.85 34.86 -54.67
C ALA A 40 3.25 34.81 -55.31
N SER A 41 3.49 35.72 -56.25
CA SER A 41 4.79 35.88 -56.88
C SER A 41 5.89 36.14 -55.84
N VAL A 42 7.10 35.63 -56.10
CA VAL A 42 8.26 35.77 -55.20
C VAL A 42 8.50 37.23 -54.77
N PRO A 43 8.44 38.24 -55.66
CA PRO A 43 8.65 39.63 -55.26
C PRO A 43 7.61 40.15 -54.27
N LEU A 44 6.35 39.75 -54.43
CA LEU A 44 5.26 40.18 -53.56
C LEU A 44 5.42 39.60 -52.14
N ARG A 45 5.87 38.34 -52.05
CA ARG A 45 6.18 37.67 -50.77
C ARG A 45 7.34 38.32 -50.03
N ILE A 46 8.41 38.69 -50.75
CA ILE A 46 9.56 39.38 -50.14
C ILE A 46 9.20 40.79 -49.67
N ASN A 47 8.40 41.54 -50.45
CA ASN A 47 7.96 42.88 -50.04
C ASN A 47 7.07 42.82 -48.80
N TYR A 48 6.11 41.88 -48.77
CA TYR A 48 5.29 41.66 -47.59
C TYR A 48 6.13 41.34 -46.34
N PHE A 49 7.16 40.50 -46.48
CA PHE A 49 8.08 40.20 -45.37
C PHE A 49 8.83 41.44 -44.89
N LYS A 50 9.33 42.27 -45.80
CA LYS A 50 10.05 43.51 -45.44
C LYS A 50 9.16 44.55 -44.77
N GLU A 51 7.91 44.64 -45.17
CA GLU A 51 6.93 45.57 -44.58
C GLU A 51 6.42 45.07 -43.22
N SER A 52 6.41 43.76 -43.01
CA SER A 52 5.87 43.15 -41.78
C SER A 52 6.92 42.95 -40.68
N VAL A 53 8.21 42.92 -41.04
CA VAL A 53 9.30 42.63 -40.10
C VAL A 53 10.11 43.89 -39.81
N ASP A 54 9.79 44.54 -38.69
CA ASP A 54 10.50 45.70 -38.15
C ASP A 54 11.73 45.29 -37.32
N PHE A 55 12.61 46.25 -37.03
CA PHE A 55 13.78 46.03 -36.16
C PHE A 55 13.41 45.44 -34.80
N TYR A 56 12.26 45.83 -34.23
CA TYR A 56 11.80 45.34 -32.95
C TYR A 56 11.39 43.87 -32.98
N SER A 57 10.62 43.46 -34.00
CA SER A 57 10.19 42.08 -34.16
C SER A 57 11.33 41.17 -34.63
N ALA A 58 12.30 41.72 -35.37
CA ALA A 58 13.44 40.98 -35.85
C ALA A 58 14.53 40.74 -34.79
N PHE A 59 14.81 41.75 -33.95
CA PHE A 59 15.95 41.70 -33.04
C PHE A 59 15.60 42.01 -31.59
N ALA A 60 14.91 43.12 -31.30
CA ALA A 60 14.74 43.58 -29.92
C ALA A 60 13.91 42.60 -29.07
N PHE A 61 12.73 42.19 -29.55
CA PHE A 61 11.86 41.27 -28.82
C PHE A 61 12.43 39.85 -28.74
N PRO A 62 12.91 39.22 -29.84
CA PRO A 62 13.52 37.90 -29.74
C PRO A 62 14.74 37.87 -28.81
N PHE A 63 15.55 38.93 -28.78
CA PHE A 63 16.70 39.04 -27.88
C PHE A 63 16.26 39.15 -26.42
N LEU A 64 15.28 40.00 -26.11
CA LEU A 64 14.77 40.15 -24.76
C LEU A 64 14.15 38.84 -24.25
N ILE A 65 13.35 38.15 -25.06
CA ILE A 65 12.78 36.84 -24.72
C ILE A 65 13.89 35.82 -24.50
N SER A 66 14.93 35.80 -25.34
CA SER A 66 16.05 34.86 -25.18
C SER A 66 16.78 35.02 -23.85
N ILE A 67 16.96 36.26 -23.39
CA ILE A 67 17.58 36.56 -22.08
C ILE A 67 16.65 36.10 -20.96
N VAL A 68 15.38 36.49 -21.01
CA VAL A 68 14.39 36.11 -19.99
C VAL A 68 14.28 34.60 -19.87
N TYR A 69 14.19 33.89 -21.00
CA TYR A 69 14.09 32.44 -21.03
C TYR A 69 15.38 31.76 -20.56
N SER A 70 16.55 32.28 -20.93
CA SER A 70 17.83 31.75 -20.46
C SER A 70 18.00 31.88 -18.94
N ILE A 71 17.42 32.93 -18.33
CA ILE A 71 17.42 33.11 -16.88
C ILE A 71 16.33 32.25 -16.22
N ALA A 72 15.13 32.21 -16.79
CA ALA A 72 13.99 31.50 -16.23
C ALA A 72 14.14 29.97 -16.31
N TYR A 73 14.79 29.45 -17.35
CA TYR A 73 14.89 28.01 -17.60
C TYR A 73 15.55 27.23 -16.45
N PRO A 74 16.69 27.66 -15.88
CA PRO A 74 17.26 27.03 -14.68
C PRO A 74 16.28 26.98 -13.49
N TRP A 75 15.53 28.07 -13.24
CA TRP A 75 14.57 28.13 -12.13
C TRP A 75 13.37 27.22 -12.34
N ILE A 76 12.84 27.14 -13.57
CA ILE A 76 11.77 26.22 -13.92
C ILE A 76 12.23 24.77 -13.71
N ASN A 77 13.43 24.43 -14.18
CA ASN A 77 13.99 23.09 -13.97
C ASN A 77 14.22 22.79 -12.49
N PHE A 78 14.68 23.78 -11.72
CA PHE A 78 14.82 23.65 -10.27
C PHE A 78 13.47 23.36 -9.60
N LEU A 79 12.41 24.09 -9.94
CA LEU A 79 11.07 23.87 -9.40
C LEU A 79 10.51 22.50 -9.75
N ILE A 80 10.67 22.07 -11.01
CA ILE A 80 10.24 20.73 -11.45
C ILE A 80 11.05 19.65 -10.73
N GLY A 81 12.37 19.84 -10.62
CA GLY A 81 13.25 18.92 -9.91
C GLY A 81 12.89 18.82 -8.43
N TYR A 82 12.61 19.95 -7.77
CA TYR A 82 12.16 19.99 -6.39
C TYR A 82 10.82 19.26 -6.20
N ALA A 83 9.83 19.53 -7.05
CA ALA A 83 8.54 18.86 -7.00
C ALA A 83 8.65 17.35 -7.24
N THR A 84 9.52 16.95 -8.17
CA THR A 84 9.75 15.53 -8.50
C THR A 84 10.50 14.83 -7.37
N ASN A 85 11.53 15.46 -6.81
CA ASN A 85 12.29 14.90 -5.68
C ASN A 85 11.38 14.69 -4.46
N GLN A 86 10.50 15.65 -4.14
CA GLN A 86 9.54 15.49 -3.05
C GLN A 86 8.61 14.29 -3.28
N ALA A 87 8.15 14.08 -4.51
CA ALA A 87 7.32 12.93 -4.86
C ALA A 87 8.08 11.60 -4.79
N VAL A 88 9.35 11.59 -5.20
CA VAL A 88 10.22 10.42 -5.12
C VAL A 88 10.54 10.07 -3.67
N GLU A 89 10.91 11.04 -2.83
CA GLU A 89 11.15 10.83 -1.41
C GLU A 89 9.92 10.25 -0.69
N LEU A 90 8.72 10.76 -0.99
CA LEU A 90 7.50 10.21 -0.41
C LEU A 90 7.26 8.75 -0.82
N ARG A 91 7.52 8.42 -2.10
CA ARG A 91 7.39 7.05 -2.62
C ARG A 91 8.41 6.12 -1.99
N ASP A 92 9.66 6.57 -1.86
CA ASP A 92 10.75 5.76 -1.35
C ASP A 92 10.56 5.51 0.15
N ASN A 93 10.12 6.52 0.91
CA ASN A 93 9.73 6.35 2.32
C ASN A 93 8.59 5.34 2.48
N LEU A 94 7.59 5.37 1.60
CA LEU A 94 6.50 4.39 1.62
C LEU A 94 6.98 2.96 1.32
N SER A 95 7.95 2.80 0.43
CA SER A 95 8.59 1.52 0.14
C SER A 95 9.39 1.00 1.34
N ILE A 96 10.18 1.87 1.96
CA ILE A 96 10.95 1.53 3.16
C ILE A 96 10.02 1.10 4.29
N ASP A 97 8.91 1.81 4.50
CA ASP A 97 7.91 1.44 5.50
C ASP A 97 7.26 0.08 5.21
N ALA A 98 6.97 -0.20 3.94
CA ALA A 98 6.42 -1.49 3.52
C ALA A 98 7.42 -2.63 3.78
N ASP A 99 8.68 -2.44 3.42
CA ASP A 99 9.76 -3.39 3.65
C ASP A 99 10.04 -3.60 5.14
N HIS A 100 10.00 -2.53 5.93
CA HIS A 100 10.15 -2.61 7.38
C HIS A 100 9.01 -3.43 8.01
N ARG A 101 7.75 -3.19 7.61
CA ARG A 101 6.59 -3.97 8.08
C ARG A 101 6.70 -5.45 7.72
N THR A 102 7.15 -5.78 6.51
CA THR A 102 7.32 -7.20 6.12
C THR A 102 8.44 -7.86 6.90
N THR A 103 9.55 -7.14 7.15
CA THR A 103 10.68 -7.62 7.95
C THR A 103 10.26 -7.91 9.39
N ILE A 104 9.53 -7.00 10.04
CA ILE A 104 8.99 -7.22 11.39
C ILE A 104 8.08 -8.46 11.42
N LYS A 105 7.16 -8.59 10.46
CA LYS A 105 6.27 -9.76 10.39
C LYS A 105 7.04 -11.07 10.26
N LYS A 106 8.09 -11.10 9.43
CA LYS A 106 8.96 -12.28 9.26
C LYS A 106 9.67 -12.62 10.57
N ARG A 107 10.24 -11.61 11.24
CA ARG A 107 10.91 -11.78 12.53
C ARG A 107 9.97 -12.36 13.59
N ASN A 108 8.78 -11.78 13.74
CA ASN A 108 7.80 -12.27 14.71
C ASN A 108 7.36 -13.72 14.42
N LEU A 109 7.25 -14.08 13.14
CA LEU A 109 6.91 -15.44 12.72
C LEU A 109 8.05 -16.42 13.04
N GLU A 110 9.29 -15.99 12.84
CA GLU A 110 10.48 -16.78 13.18
C GLU A 110 10.64 -16.97 14.69
N GLU A 111 10.42 -15.91 15.48
CA GLU A 111 10.40 -15.97 16.95
C GLU A 111 9.31 -16.94 17.43
N ALA A 112 8.09 -16.85 16.89
CA ALA A 112 7.02 -17.80 17.20
C ALA A 112 7.38 -19.25 16.81
N ARG A 113 8.06 -19.45 15.68
CA ARG A 113 8.54 -20.79 15.28
C ARG A 113 9.58 -21.32 16.25
N SER A 114 10.55 -20.49 16.65
CA SER A 114 11.59 -20.88 17.61
C SER A 114 10.98 -21.27 18.95
N GLU A 115 9.97 -20.53 19.42
CA GLU A 115 9.27 -20.85 20.66
C GLU A 115 8.49 -22.17 20.55
N LEU A 116 7.81 -22.41 19.42
CA LEU A 116 7.17 -23.71 19.16
C LEU A 116 8.16 -24.87 19.14
N PHE A 117 9.37 -24.67 18.59
CA PHE A 117 10.41 -25.70 18.63
C PHE A 117 10.90 -25.95 20.06
N ARG A 118 11.11 -24.90 20.86
CA ARG A 118 11.50 -25.04 22.27
C ARG A 118 10.45 -25.81 23.08
N ILE A 119 9.17 -25.48 22.92
CA ILE A 119 8.08 -26.21 23.59
C ILE A 119 8.04 -27.68 23.16
N LYS A 120 8.24 -27.95 21.86
CA LYS A 120 8.31 -29.34 21.37
C LYS A 120 9.47 -30.11 21.97
N GLU A 121 10.63 -29.49 22.07
CA GLU A 121 11.82 -30.09 22.69
C GLU A 121 11.58 -30.41 24.16
N GLU A 122 11.01 -29.47 24.92
CA GLU A 122 10.63 -29.66 26.32
C GLU A 122 9.66 -30.83 26.51
N ILE A 123 8.62 -30.91 25.68
CA ILE A 123 7.66 -32.02 25.70
C ILE A 123 8.34 -33.36 25.41
N ILE A 124 9.30 -33.41 24.48
CA ILE A 124 10.03 -34.64 24.16
C ILE A 124 10.90 -35.08 25.33
N LEU A 125 11.61 -34.13 25.97
CA LEU A 125 12.44 -34.41 27.14
C LEU A 125 11.60 -34.87 28.33
N GLU A 126 10.47 -34.23 28.59
CA GLU A 126 9.53 -34.64 29.64
C GLU A 126 8.99 -36.05 29.39
N ARG A 127 8.60 -36.36 28.14
CA ARG A 127 8.15 -37.70 27.76
C ARG A 127 9.23 -38.75 27.98
N ALA A 128 10.47 -38.47 27.58
CA ALA A 128 11.59 -39.38 27.78
C ALA A 128 11.87 -39.63 29.27
N ALA A 129 11.81 -38.57 30.10
CA ALA A 129 11.99 -38.68 31.54
C ALA A 129 10.86 -39.50 32.22
N VAL A 130 9.61 -39.33 31.77
CA VAL A 130 8.48 -40.14 32.25
C VAL A 130 8.64 -41.60 31.84
N ASP A 131 9.05 -41.87 30.60
CA ASP A 131 9.27 -43.24 30.11
C ASP A 131 10.40 -43.94 30.86
N GLN A 132 11.46 -43.21 31.21
CA GLN A 132 12.53 -43.72 32.06
C GLN A 132 12.01 -44.09 33.46
N LYS A 133 11.25 -43.19 34.10
CA LYS A 133 10.67 -43.44 35.44
C LYS A 133 9.73 -44.64 35.45
N ILE A 134 9.00 -44.90 34.37
CA ILE A 134 8.11 -46.05 34.25
C ILE A 134 8.90 -47.35 34.14
N ASN A 135 10.01 -47.34 33.40
CA ASN A 135 10.88 -48.50 33.28
C ASN A 135 11.60 -48.84 34.61
N GLU A 136 11.73 -47.87 35.52
CA GLU A 136 12.31 -48.05 36.87
C GLU A 136 11.30 -48.62 37.90
N ILE A 137 10.01 -48.78 37.56
CA ILE A 137 8.99 -49.36 38.47
C ILE A 137 9.19 -50.89 38.56
N ASP A 138 9.45 -51.43 39.75
CA ASP A 138 9.72 -52.86 39.98
C ASP A 138 8.53 -53.81 39.74
N ASP A 139 7.29 -53.33 39.91
CA ASP A 139 6.09 -54.15 39.71
C ASP A 139 5.64 -54.18 38.23
N GLU A 140 5.76 -55.35 37.61
CA GLU A 140 5.50 -55.56 36.17
C GLU A 140 4.03 -55.30 35.79
N ASN A 141 3.08 -55.64 36.67
CA ASN A 141 1.65 -55.38 36.42
C ASN A 141 1.33 -53.88 36.45
N THR A 142 1.83 -53.15 37.46
CA THR A 142 1.64 -51.70 37.57
C THR A 142 2.35 -50.96 36.43
N ARG A 143 3.52 -51.43 35.99
CA ARG A 143 4.27 -50.89 34.85
C ARG A 143 3.50 -50.99 33.54
N GLU A 144 2.97 -52.17 33.22
CA GLU A 144 2.23 -52.39 31.96
C GLU A 144 0.87 -51.65 31.96
N GLU A 145 0.17 -51.59 33.10
CA GLU A 145 -1.05 -50.80 33.24
C GLU A 145 -0.79 -49.30 32.98
N LEU A 146 0.27 -48.75 33.58
CA LEU A 146 0.66 -47.34 33.37
C LEU A 146 1.08 -47.05 31.92
N LYS A 147 1.82 -47.95 31.26
CA LYS A 147 2.18 -47.80 29.84
C LYS A 147 0.96 -47.78 28.93
N VAL A 148 -0.04 -48.62 29.19
CA VAL A 148 -1.29 -48.67 28.42
C VAL A 148 -2.10 -47.38 28.61
N GLN A 149 -2.27 -46.92 29.84
CA GLN A 149 -2.98 -45.65 30.12
C GLN A 149 -2.28 -44.44 29.47
N LEU A 150 -0.95 -44.38 29.53
CA LEU A 150 -0.17 -43.29 28.91
C LEU A 150 -0.17 -43.35 27.38
N THR A 151 -0.17 -44.52 26.76
CA THR A 151 -0.29 -44.64 25.30
C THR A 151 -1.68 -44.26 24.81
N GLU A 152 -2.72 -44.48 25.60
CA GLU A 152 -4.08 -44.05 25.30
C GLU A 152 -4.22 -42.52 25.40
N ILE A 153 -3.60 -41.89 26.40
CA ILE A 153 -3.52 -40.42 26.55
C ILE A 153 -2.61 -39.77 25.49
N ARG A 154 -1.54 -40.46 25.05
CA ARG A 154 -0.56 -39.95 24.06
C ARG A 154 -0.99 -40.10 22.61
N LYS A 155 -2.02 -40.89 22.30
CA LYS A 155 -2.60 -40.89 20.95
C LYS A 155 -3.03 -39.45 20.64
N PRO A 156 -2.45 -38.80 19.62
CA PRO A 156 -2.99 -37.52 19.19
C PRO A 156 -4.43 -37.79 18.78
N ASP A 157 -5.37 -37.11 19.44
CA ASP A 157 -6.78 -37.15 19.13
C ASP A 157 -6.92 -36.76 17.65
N SER A 158 -6.94 -37.74 16.75
CA SER A 158 -6.82 -37.54 15.30
C SER A 158 -7.99 -36.74 14.69
N SER A 159 -9.01 -36.47 15.51
CA SER A 159 -10.13 -35.57 15.24
C SER A 159 -9.94 -34.12 15.70
N LYS A 160 -8.84 -33.75 16.36
CA LYS A 160 -8.61 -32.37 16.84
C LYS A 160 -7.27 -31.81 16.34
N PRO A 161 -7.27 -30.73 15.54
CA PRO A 161 -6.04 -30.00 15.26
C PRO A 161 -5.44 -29.49 16.58
N LEU A 162 -4.11 -29.41 16.63
CA LEU A 162 -3.27 -29.02 17.77
C LEU A 162 -3.43 -27.53 18.18
N SER A 163 -4.68 -27.05 18.20
CA SER A 163 -5.13 -25.72 18.62
C SER A 163 -6.11 -25.78 19.80
N SER A 164 -6.38 -26.94 20.39
CA SER A 164 -7.35 -27.09 21.47
C SER A 164 -6.70 -27.62 22.75
N ASN A 165 -6.00 -26.74 23.47
CA ASN A 165 -5.94 -26.73 24.92
C ASN A 165 -5.45 -25.36 25.43
N ILE A 166 -5.88 -24.29 24.76
CA ILE A 166 -6.26 -23.10 25.52
C ILE A 166 -7.69 -23.39 25.93
N HIS A 167 -7.94 -23.50 27.23
CA HIS A 167 -9.29 -23.49 27.77
C HIS A 167 -9.89 -22.13 27.39
N PHE A 168 -10.54 -22.07 26.22
CA PHE A 168 -11.50 -21.03 25.94
C PHE A 168 -12.68 -21.34 26.86
N PRO A 169 -13.07 -20.41 27.75
CA PRO A 169 -14.27 -20.60 28.55
C PRO A 169 -15.41 -20.93 27.57
N GLU A 170 -16.26 -21.89 27.96
CA GLU A 170 -17.49 -22.21 27.24
C GLU A 170 -18.08 -20.93 26.64
N PHE A 171 -18.26 -20.95 25.31
CA PHE A 171 -18.74 -19.80 24.56
C PHE A 171 -20.09 -19.38 25.13
N ASP A 172 -20.04 -18.38 26.01
CA ASP A 172 -21.18 -17.89 26.76
C ASP A 172 -22.27 -17.43 25.78
N THR A 173 -23.48 -17.90 25.99
CA THR A 173 -24.62 -17.77 25.08
C THR A 173 -24.93 -16.29 24.78
N ASP A 174 -24.52 -15.39 25.67
CA ASP A 174 -24.60 -13.94 25.53
C ASP A 174 -23.74 -13.38 24.39
N LEU A 175 -22.54 -13.91 24.15
CA LEU A 175 -21.60 -13.37 23.17
C LEU A 175 -22.10 -13.57 21.72
N GLN A 176 -22.78 -14.69 21.45
CA GLN A 176 -23.39 -14.99 20.15
C GLN A 176 -24.58 -14.08 19.85
N SER A 177 -25.38 -13.76 20.89
CA SER A 177 -26.45 -12.76 20.79
C SER A 177 -25.89 -11.38 20.44
N ILE A 178 -24.80 -10.99 21.11
CA ILE A 178 -24.15 -9.69 20.92
C ILE A 178 -23.51 -9.57 19.54
N ILE A 179 -22.85 -10.62 19.03
CA ILE A 179 -22.33 -10.65 17.66
C ILE A 179 -23.48 -10.55 16.65
N GLY A 180 -24.60 -11.24 16.89
CA GLY A 180 -25.79 -11.14 16.05
C GLY A 180 -26.35 -9.71 16.00
N GLN A 181 -26.51 -9.07 17.17
CA GLN A 181 -26.98 -7.69 17.29
C GLN A 181 -26.02 -6.69 16.64
N LEU A 182 -24.71 -6.91 16.76
CA LEU A 182 -23.69 -6.09 16.11
C LEU A 182 -23.81 -6.16 14.59
N LEU A 183 -23.93 -7.36 14.03
CA LEU A 183 -24.05 -7.55 12.58
C LEU A 183 -25.34 -6.92 12.03
N VAL A 184 -26.45 -7.01 12.76
CA VAL A 184 -27.72 -6.33 12.43
C VAL A 184 -27.56 -4.80 12.48
N THR A 185 -26.90 -4.27 13.51
CA THR A 185 -26.67 -2.82 13.65
C THR A 185 -25.73 -2.29 12.57
N MET A 186 -24.69 -3.06 12.20
CA MET A 186 -23.81 -2.76 11.07
C MET A 186 -24.58 -2.76 9.74
N ALA A 187 -25.50 -3.70 9.55
CA ALA A 187 -26.30 -3.76 8.34
C ALA A 187 -27.28 -2.57 8.24
N ALA A 188 -27.87 -2.12 9.36
CA ALA A 188 -28.73 -0.94 9.41
C ALA A 188 -27.96 0.37 9.09
N ASN A 189 -26.71 0.49 9.55
CA ASN A 189 -25.86 1.67 9.32
C ASN A 189 -24.97 1.53 8.06
N LYS A 190 -25.60 1.37 6.88
CA LYS A 190 -24.93 1.34 5.55
C LYS A 190 -23.81 0.29 5.41
N SER A 191 -23.77 -0.75 6.25
CA SER A 191 -22.75 -1.81 6.23
C SER A 191 -21.30 -1.36 6.48
N VAL A 192 -21.07 -0.14 6.99
CA VAL A 192 -19.72 0.41 7.24
C VAL A 192 -19.72 1.21 8.56
N MET A 193 -18.84 0.86 9.50
CA MET A 193 -18.70 1.53 10.80
C MET A 193 -17.24 1.87 11.13
N LEU A 194 -17.01 2.92 11.93
CA LEU A 194 -15.68 3.23 12.48
C LEU A 194 -15.37 2.35 13.70
N ARG A 195 -14.08 2.24 14.05
CA ARG A 195 -13.62 1.47 15.23
C ARG A 195 -14.28 1.94 16.53
N ASP A 196 -14.38 3.25 16.71
CA ASP A 196 -14.90 3.84 17.95
C ASP A 196 -16.42 3.64 18.08
N ASP A 197 -17.13 3.70 16.95
CA ASP A 197 -18.56 3.34 16.88
C ASP A 197 -18.76 1.86 17.22
N LEU A 198 -17.88 0.98 16.72
CA LEU A 198 -17.93 -0.45 17.01
C LEU A 198 -17.66 -0.76 18.48
N LYS A 199 -16.69 -0.06 19.09
CA LYS A 199 -16.37 -0.18 20.52
C LYS A 199 -17.50 0.31 21.41
N SER A 200 -18.15 1.42 21.04
CA SER A 200 -19.27 1.98 21.82
C SER A 200 -20.50 1.08 21.81
N ILE A 201 -20.78 0.38 20.70
CA ILE A 201 -21.88 -0.59 20.60
C ILE A 201 -21.59 -1.86 21.40
N LEU A 202 -20.33 -2.31 21.41
CA LEU A 202 -19.93 -3.52 22.12
C LEU A 202 -19.93 -3.35 23.66
N GLY A 203 -19.70 -2.13 24.16
CA GLY A 203 -19.82 -1.82 25.59
C GLY A 203 -18.85 -2.56 26.52
N PHE A 204 -17.88 -3.32 25.98
CA PHE A 204 -16.88 -4.06 26.76
C PHE A 204 -15.59 -3.26 26.98
N SER A 205 -14.73 -3.79 27.85
CA SER A 205 -13.37 -3.28 28.04
C SER A 205 -12.58 -3.27 26.73
N ASP A 206 -11.65 -2.32 26.60
CA ASP A 206 -10.93 -2.06 25.34
C ASP A 206 -10.24 -3.31 24.77
N VAL A 207 -9.65 -4.12 25.67
CA VAL A 207 -8.99 -5.39 25.33
C VAL A 207 -9.98 -6.42 24.79
N LYS A 208 -11.18 -6.53 25.38
CA LYS A 208 -12.19 -7.51 24.96
C LYS A 208 -12.79 -7.14 23.61
N ASN A 209 -12.96 -5.84 23.33
CA ASN A 209 -13.39 -5.36 22.01
C ASN A 209 -12.36 -5.72 20.93
N ASP A 210 -11.08 -5.55 21.20
CA ASP A 210 -10.03 -5.88 20.22
C ASP A 210 -9.95 -7.38 19.92
N VAL A 211 -10.15 -8.24 20.93
CA VAL A 211 -10.26 -9.70 20.72
C VAL A 211 -11.49 -10.03 19.86
N LEU A 212 -12.65 -9.45 20.14
CA LEU A 212 -13.88 -9.68 19.38
C LEU A 212 -13.76 -9.23 17.92
N ILE A 213 -13.19 -8.05 17.68
CA ILE A 213 -12.95 -7.53 16.34
C ILE A 213 -12.00 -8.45 15.57
N THR A 214 -10.93 -8.90 16.23
CA THR A 214 -9.96 -9.84 15.64
C THR A 214 -10.62 -11.16 15.27
N GLU A 215 -11.50 -11.68 16.12
CA GLU A 215 -12.21 -12.94 15.86
C GLU A 215 -13.24 -12.77 14.71
N LEU A 216 -13.94 -11.63 14.62
CA LEU A 216 -14.84 -11.31 13.51
C LEU A 216 -14.12 -11.19 12.15
N ILE A 217 -12.92 -10.63 12.15
CA ILE A 217 -12.04 -10.59 10.96
C ILE A 217 -11.56 -12.01 10.62
N ARG A 218 -11.11 -12.77 11.62
CA ARG A 218 -10.61 -14.15 11.45
C ARG A 218 -11.66 -15.07 10.81
N HIS A 219 -12.92 -14.96 11.23
CA HIS A 219 -14.04 -15.73 10.66
C HIS A 219 -14.60 -15.13 9.36
N LYS A 220 -14.01 -14.04 8.86
CA LYS A 220 -14.41 -13.33 7.65
C LYS A 220 -15.83 -12.76 7.70
N TYR A 221 -16.29 -12.29 8.86
CA TYR A 221 -17.57 -11.59 8.98
C TYR A 221 -17.44 -10.10 8.68
N ILE A 222 -16.28 -9.51 8.99
CA ILE A 222 -15.99 -8.09 8.80
C ILE A 222 -14.66 -7.94 8.06
N ASP A 223 -14.57 -6.95 7.18
CA ASP A 223 -13.35 -6.57 6.46
C ASP A 223 -12.88 -5.16 6.84
N ILE A 224 -11.57 -4.94 6.84
CA ILE A 224 -10.96 -3.65 7.18
C ILE A 224 -10.77 -2.82 5.90
N ILE A 225 -11.37 -1.63 5.87
CA ILE A 225 -11.15 -0.60 4.86
C ILE A 225 -10.35 0.53 5.52
N GLN A 226 -9.09 0.69 5.13
CA GLN A 226 -8.25 1.77 5.64
C GLN A 226 -8.67 3.11 5.00
N VAL A 227 -8.94 4.12 5.82
CA VAL A 227 -9.40 5.45 5.34
C VAL A 227 -8.37 6.55 5.61
N SER A 228 -7.54 6.42 6.65
CA SER A 228 -6.40 7.33 6.94
C SER A 228 -5.38 6.62 7.85
N GLN A 229 -4.21 7.23 8.10
CA GLN A 229 -3.09 6.66 8.86
C GLN A 229 -3.47 6.15 10.27
N ASN A 230 -4.55 6.67 10.87
CA ASN A 230 -5.05 6.27 12.19
C ASN A 230 -6.52 5.83 12.25
N ASN A 231 -7.26 5.83 11.13
CA ASN A 231 -8.69 5.53 11.11
C ASN A 231 -9.02 4.33 10.23
N PHE A 232 -9.48 3.25 10.88
CA PHE A 232 -9.97 2.03 10.23
C PHE A 232 -11.51 2.06 10.17
N LYS A 233 -12.06 1.82 8.98
CA LYS A 233 -13.47 1.50 8.80
C LYS A 233 -13.64 0.00 8.64
N TYR A 234 -14.71 -0.53 9.18
CA TYR A 234 -15.07 -1.94 9.16
C TYR A 234 -16.31 -2.12 8.30
N SER A 235 -16.25 -3.03 7.32
CA SER A 235 -17.37 -3.32 6.43
C SER A 235 -17.83 -4.76 6.54
N LEU A 236 -19.13 -5.00 6.37
CA LEU A 236 -19.67 -6.36 6.37
C LEU A 236 -19.31 -7.11 5.09
N THR A 237 -18.77 -8.32 5.23
CA THR A 237 -18.45 -9.19 4.10
C THR A 237 -19.71 -9.84 3.52
N SER A 238 -19.63 -10.36 2.29
CA SER A 238 -20.70 -11.14 1.66
C SER A 238 -21.09 -12.38 2.48
N ARG A 239 -20.16 -12.94 3.26
CA ARG A 239 -20.42 -14.07 4.17
C ARG A 239 -21.31 -13.65 5.34
N ALA A 240 -21.03 -12.51 5.97
CA ALA A 240 -21.87 -11.99 7.05
C ALA A 240 -23.28 -11.64 6.56
N LYS A 241 -23.40 -11.00 5.39
CA LYS A 241 -24.70 -10.69 4.78
C LYS A 241 -25.52 -11.95 4.51
N LYS A 242 -24.89 -13.02 4.02
CA LYS A 242 -25.55 -14.32 3.81
C LYS A 242 -26.05 -14.93 5.13
N VAL A 243 -25.24 -14.90 6.19
CA VAL A 243 -25.65 -15.42 7.51
C VAL A 243 -26.81 -14.63 8.11
N LEU A 244 -26.85 -13.31 7.90
CA LEU A 244 -27.96 -12.45 8.35
C LEU A 244 -29.28 -12.78 7.63
N VAL A 245 -29.22 -13.05 6.33
CA VAL A 245 -30.38 -13.46 5.51
C VAL A 245 -30.83 -14.88 5.86
N ASP A 246 -29.90 -15.84 5.96
CA ASP A 246 -30.20 -17.24 6.28
C ASP A 246 -30.83 -17.40 7.67
N LYS A 247 -30.48 -16.52 8.63
CA LYS A 247 -31.06 -16.49 9.97
C LYS A 247 -32.32 -15.61 10.11
N LYS A 248 -32.86 -15.04 9.03
CA LYS A 248 -34.02 -14.12 9.02
C LYS A 248 -33.87 -12.90 9.94
N LEU A 249 -32.65 -12.41 10.14
CA LEU A 249 -32.39 -11.27 11.02
C LEU A 249 -32.59 -9.92 10.32
N ILE A 250 -32.73 -9.93 8.98
CA ILE A 250 -32.96 -8.77 8.11
C ILE A 250 -33.86 -9.24 6.95
N ASN A 251 -34.83 -8.41 6.55
CA ASN A 251 -35.69 -8.64 5.37
C ASN A 251 -35.00 -8.25 4.07
#